data_AF-A0A961I9V7-F1
#
_entry.id   AF-A0A961I9V7-F1
#
_cell.length_a   1.000
_cell.length_b   1.000
_cell.length_c   1.000
_cell.angle_alpha   90.00
_cell.angle_beta   90.00
_cell.angle_gamma   90.00
#
_symmetry.space_group_name_H-M   'P 1'
#
loop_
_entity.id
_entity.type
_entity.pdbx_description
1 polymer ?
#
loop_
_entity_poly.entity_id
_entity_poly.type
_entity_poly.pdbx_seq_one_letter_code
_entity_poly.pdbx_strand_id
1 'polypeptide(L)'
;YVFIYTAILKTGTHLNTVMGGVAGAIGPMIGEAAVTGSVSHYGWFLFLLLFIWQPPHFWCLAIRYREDYAAAGYRMLPLVKGLRTTYNEMLIFQALLVATMLLAYFPLRMVGLIFVIPAAGWGLFVWIMMLRLRRQHIDNPEPPTLPVFFLTIVHMLIWHLAMAMELYFTRFAG
;
A
#
# COMPACT_ATOMS: atom_id res chain seq x y z
N TYR A 1 12.73 2.66 26.19
CA TYR A 1 11.63 1.96 25.47
C TYR A 1 11.70 2.18 23.96
N VAL A 2 11.64 3.43 23.45
CA VAL A 2 11.71 3.76 22.01
C VAL A 2 12.97 3.22 21.31
N PHE A 3 14.15 3.30 21.96
CA PHE A 3 15.41 2.85 21.35
C PHE A 3 15.53 1.32 21.19
N ILE A 4 15.03 0.55 22.16
CA ILE A 4 15.06 -0.92 22.12
C ILE A 4 14.06 -1.45 21.06
N TYR A 5 12.91 -0.78 20.90
CA TYR A 5 11.91 -1.11 19.88
C TYR A 5 12.38 -0.73 18.46
N THR A 6 13.10 0.38 18.32
CA THR A 6 13.61 0.85 17.01
C THR A 6 14.74 -0.02 16.47
N ALA A 7 15.63 -0.51 17.34
CA ALA A 7 16.76 -1.33 16.91
C ALA A 7 16.37 -2.80 16.67
N ILE A 8 15.56 -3.41 17.55
CA ILE A 8 15.32 -4.86 17.53
C ILE A 8 14.16 -5.24 16.60
N LEU A 9 13.08 -4.44 16.55
CA LEU A 9 11.89 -4.79 15.77
C LEU A 9 12.04 -4.42 14.28
N LYS A 10 12.74 -3.32 13.98
CA LYS A 10 12.95 -2.80 12.62
C LYS A 10 13.94 -3.64 11.79
N THR A 11 14.85 -4.36 12.47
CA THR A 11 15.90 -5.17 11.84
C THR A 11 15.67 -6.68 11.99
N GLY A 12 14.92 -7.13 13.01
CA GLY A 12 14.85 -8.55 13.40
C GLY A 12 13.92 -9.44 12.59
N THR A 13 12.89 -8.89 11.92
CA THR A 13 11.86 -9.69 11.25
C THR A 13 11.49 -9.18 9.86
N HIS A 14 11.13 -10.10 8.95
CA HIS A 14 10.55 -9.79 7.64
C HIS A 14 9.17 -9.10 7.74
N LEU A 15 8.59 -9.06 8.94
CA LEU A 15 7.38 -8.33 9.27
C LEU A 15 7.64 -6.85 9.55
N ASN A 16 8.89 -6.38 9.46
CA ASN A 16 9.22 -4.96 9.65
C ASN A 16 8.39 -4.03 8.75
N THR A 17 8.16 -4.43 7.50
CA THR A 17 7.33 -3.69 6.54
C THR A 17 5.87 -3.67 6.98
N VAL A 18 5.35 -4.81 7.46
CA VAL A 18 3.95 -4.94 7.89
C VAL A 18 3.70 -4.16 9.18
N MET A 19 4.58 -4.28 10.18
CA MET A 19 4.47 -3.54 11.44
C MET A 19 4.68 -2.04 11.26
N GLY A 20 5.63 -1.64 10.41
CA GLY A 20 5.77 -0.25 9.97
C GLY A 20 4.51 0.24 9.26
N GLY A 21 3.86 -0.64 8.49
CA GLY A 21 2.63 -0.33 7.81
C GLY A 21 1.46 -0.05 8.76
N VAL A 22 1.29 -0.89 9.79
CA VAL A 22 0.28 -0.65 10.85
C VAL A 22 0.51 0.72 11.50
N ALA A 23 1.75 1.03 11.89
CA ALA A 23 2.08 2.32 12.50
C ALA A 23 1.78 3.51 11.56
N GLY A 24 2.10 3.37 10.27
CA GLY A 24 1.83 4.41 9.27
C GLY A 24 0.34 4.59 8.94
N ALA A 25 -0.45 3.53 9.00
CA ALA A 25 -1.88 3.54 8.67
C ALA A 25 -2.77 4.06 9.82
N ILE A 26 -2.31 4.01 11.07
CA ILE A 26 -3.05 4.51 12.25
C ILE A 26 -3.31 6.02 12.16
N GLY A 27 -2.39 6.80 11.58
CA GLY A 27 -2.50 8.27 11.55
C GLY A 27 -3.82 8.77 10.96
N PRO A 28 -4.21 8.37 9.75
CA PRO A 28 -5.48 8.78 9.16
C PRO A 28 -6.72 8.28 9.88
N MET A 29 -6.65 7.11 10.52
CA MET A 29 -7.73 6.62 11.40
C MET A 29 -7.91 7.50 12.64
N ILE A 30 -6.80 7.94 13.26
CA ILE A 30 -6.85 8.91 14.37
C ILE A 30 -7.38 10.26 13.88
N GLY A 31 -6.97 10.70 12.68
CA GLY A 31 -7.47 11.94 12.07
C GLY A 31 -8.99 11.92 11.86
N GLU A 32 -9.54 10.80 11.43
CA GLU A 32 -11.00 10.61 11.34
C GLU A 32 -11.65 10.66 12.72
N ALA A 33 -11.16 9.87 13.68
CA ALA A 33 -11.70 9.82 15.03
C ALA A 33 -11.63 11.18 15.76
N ALA A 34 -10.65 12.03 15.46
CA ALA A 34 -10.54 13.38 16.01
C ALA A 34 -11.68 14.29 15.53
N VAL A 35 -12.23 14.07 14.34
CA VAL A 35 -13.34 14.85 13.79
C VAL A 35 -14.69 14.26 14.20
N THR A 36 -14.82 12.93 14.21
CA THR A 36 -16.09 12.22 14.46
C THR A 36 -16.30 11.86 15.94
N GLY A 37 -15.28 11.99 16.78
CA GLY A 37 -15.31 11.64 18.20
C GLY A 37 -15.25 10.14 18.50
N SER A 38 -15.16 9.28 17.48
CA SER A 38 -15.03 7.82 17.61
C SER A 38 -14.43 7.21 16.34
N VAL A 39 -13.83 6.02 16.41
CA VAL A 39 -13.34 5.34 15.20
C VAL A 39 -14.53 4.73 14.46
N SER A 40 -14.91 5.35 13.34
CA SER A 40 -16.02 4.86 12.52
C SER A 40 -15.55 3.84 11.48
N HIS A 41 -16.49 3.31 10.68
CA HIS A 41 -16.17 2.43 9.56
C HIS A 41 -15.26 3.13 8.53
N TYR A 42 -15.33 4.47 8.42
CA TYR A 42 -14.45 5.26 7.55
C TYR A 42 -13.01 5.28 8.04
N GLY A 43 -12.79 5.39 9.37
CA GLY A 43 -11.45 5.32 9.96
C GLY A 43 -10.79 3.97 9.67
N TRP A 44 -11.54 2.86 9.82
CA TRP A 44 -11.06 1.52 9.48
C TRP A 44 -10.77 1.33 8.00
N PHE A 45 -11.60 1.91 7.12
CA PHE A 45 -11.37 1.87 5.68
C PHE A 45 -10.07 2.60 5.28
N LEU A 46 -9.83 3.81 5.81
CA LEU A 46 -8.59 4.55 5.56
C LEU A 46 -7.36 3.80 6.09
N PHE A 47 -7.48 3.20 7.27
CA PHE A 47 -6.44 2.32 7.83
C PHE A 47 -6.12 1.18 6.86
N LEU A 48 -7.12 0.42 6.41
CA LEU A 48 -6.94 -0.72 5.52
C LEU A 48 -6.33 -0.32 4.18
N LEU A 49 -6.82 0.76 3.57
CA LEU A 49 -6.29 1.29 2.31
C LEU A 49 -4.78 1.54 2.40
N LEU A 50 -4.34 2.27 3.42
CA LEU A 50 -2.94 2.63 3.58
C LEU A 50 -2.09 1.43 3.98
N PHE A 51 -2.59 0.61 4.90
CA PHE A 51 -1.90 -0.59 5.36
C PHE A 51 -1.65 -1.58 4.21
N ILE A 52 -2.62 -1.79 3.32
CA ILE A 52 -2.49 -2.74 2.20
C ILE A 52 -1.60 -2.16 1.09
N TRP A 53 -1.63 -0.84 0.88
CA TRP A 53 -0.84 -0.18 -0.15
C TRP A 53 0.67 -0.14 0.15
N GLN A 54 1.05 -0.02 1.43
CA GLN A 54 2.45 0.17 1.83
C GLN A 54 3.39 -1.01 1.50
N PRO A 55 3.03 -2.30 1.72
CA PRO A 55 3.96 -3.40 1.49
C PRO A 55 4.42 -3.51 0.04
N PRO A 56 3.53 -3.52 -0.99
CA PRO A 56 3.98 -3.51 -2.38
C PRO A 56 4.89 -2.34 -2.73
N HIS A 57 4.57 -1.15 -2.21
CA HIS A 57 5.36 0.06 -2.40
C HIS A 57 6.78 -0.08 -1.82
N PHE A 58 6.90 -0.51 -0.56
CA PHE A 58 8.19 -0.68 0.09
C PHE A 58 8.98 -1.87 -0.46
N TRP A 59 8.32 -2.94 -0.90
CA TRP A 59 9.01 -4.07 -1.50
C TRP A 59 9.63 -3.74 -2.85
N CYS A 60 9.08 -2.79 -3.62
CA CYS A 60 9.78 -2.28 -4.81
C CYS A 60 11.17 -1.71 -4.46
N LEU A 61 11.26 -0.91 -3.38
CA LEU A 61 12.54 -0.38 -2.89
C LEU A 61 13.43 -1.48 -2.32
N ALA A 62 12.85 -2.41 -1.57
CA ALA A 62 13.59 -3.53 -0.97
C ALA A 62 14.22 -4.45 -2.02
N ILE A 63 13.59 -4.58 -3.19
CA ILE A 63 14.16 -5.29 -4.34
C ILE A 63 15.25 -4.44 -4.99
N ARG A 64 15.02 -3.13 -5.21
CA ARG A 64 16.00 -2.25 -5.87
C ARG A 64 17.30 -2.09 -5.09
N TYR A 65 17.19 -1.89 -3.78
CA TYR A 65 18.31 -1.62 -2.86
C TYR A 65 18.61 -2.84 -1.99
N ARG A 66 18.42 -4.04 -2.56
CA ARG A 66 18.52 -5.31 -1.81
C ARG A 66 19.89 -5.47 -1.13
N GLU A 67 20.96 -5.12 -1.84
CA GLU A 67 22.33 -5.23 -1.33
C GLU A 67 22.59 -4.22 -0.21
N ASP A 68 22.14 -2.97 -0.36
CA ASP A 68 22.26 -1.95 0.68
C ASP A 68 21.49 -2.36 1.96
N TYR A 69 20.28 -2.90 1.81
CA TYR A 69 19.51 -3.43 2.93
C TYR A 69 20.22 -4.63 3.59
N ALA A 70 20.87 -5.51 2.81
CA ALA A 70 21.64 -6.62 3.34
C ALA A 70 22.87 -6.14 4.14
N ALA A 71 23.63 -5.20 3.56
CA ALA A 71 24.83 -4.61 4.17
C ALA A 71 24.50 -3.87 5.47
N ALA A 72 23.32 -3.23 5.54
CA ALA A 72 22.83 -2.57 6.74
C ALA A 72 22.13 -3.52 7.75
N GLY A 73 22.10 -4.82 7.48
CA GLY A 73 21.55 -5.83 8.40
C GLY A 73 20.02 -5.89 8.46
N TYR A 74 19.31 -5.31 7.49
CA TYR A 74 17.84 -5.39 7.43
C TYR A 74 17.37 -6.73 6.85
N ARG A 75 16.35 -7.32 7.47
CA ARG A 75 15.74 -8.59 7.03
C ARG A 75 14.48 -8.36 6.19
N MET A 76 14.61 -7.65 5.07
CA MET A 76 13.47 -7.36 4.18
C MET A 76 12.93 -8.64 3.51
N LEU A 77 11.64 -8.66 3.14
CA LEU A 77 11.02 -9.82 2.49
C LEU A 77 11.81 -10.40 1.30
N PRO A 78 12.34 -9.62 0.33
CA PRO A 78 13.15 -10.18 -0.76
C PRO A 78 14.48 -10.80 -0.30
N LEU A 79 15.02 -10.37 0.83
CA LEU A 79 16.22 -10.96 1.43
C LEU A 79 15.92 -12.30 2.12
N VAL A 80 14.77 -12.42 2.78
CA VAL A 80 14.40 -13.59 3.58
C VAL A 80 13.69 -14.68 2.77
N LYS A 81 12.79 -14.30 1.86
CA LYS A 81 11.91 -15.21 1.11
C LYS A 81 12.18 -15.21 -0.40
N GLY A 82 13.11 -14.39 -0.88
CA GLY A 82 13.49 -14.29 -2.28
C GLY A 82 12.52 -13.46 -3.14
N LEU A 83 12.93 -13.21 -4.38
CA LEU A 83 12.20 -12.37 -5.33
C LEU A 83 10.85 -12.96 -5.73
N ARG A 84 10.79 -14.27 -6.02
CA ARG A 84 9.54 -14.95 -6.42
C ARG A 84 8.42 -14.78 -5.40
N THR A 85 8.72 -15.04 -4.12
CA THR A 85 7.73 -14.87 -3.04
C THR A 85 7.33 -13.41 -2.92
N THR A 86 8.30 -12.50 -2.94
CA THR A 86 8.05 -11.05 -2.84
C THR A 86 7.11 -10.55 -3.95
N TYR A 87 7.34 -10.95 -5.20
CA TYR A 87 6.45 -10.59 -6.31
C TYR A 87 5.03 -11.17 -6.17
N ASN A 88 4.90 -12.40 -5.65
CA ASN A 88 3.57 -12.97 -5.42
C ASN A 88 2.82 -12.19 -4.34
N GLU A 89 3.49 -11.85 -3.24
CA GLU A 89 2.92 -11.03 -2.16
C GLU A 89 2.53 -9.63 -2.69
N MET A 90 3.40 -8.98 -3.49
CA MET A 90 3.06 -7.71 -4.13
C MET A 90 1.76 -7.78 -4.95
N LEU A 91 1.58 -8.85 -5.74
CA LEU A 91 0.37 -9.05 -6.54
C LEU A 91 -0.86 -9.32 -5.67
N ILE A 92 -0.72 -10.08 -4.59
CA ILE A 92 -1.82 -10.36 -3.66
C ILE A 92 -2.26 -9.07 -2.97
N PHE A 93 -1.34 -8.34 -2.35
CA PHE A 93 -1.63 -7.08 -1.67
C PHE A 93 -2.22 -6.04 -2.63
N GLN A 94 -1.69 -5.93 -3.84
CA GLN A 94 -2.25 -5.00 -4.84
C GLN A 94 -3.66 -5.43 -5.30
N ALA A 95 -3.96 -6.73 -5.39
CA ALA A 95 -5.32 -7.20 -5.67
C ALA A 95 -6.27 -6.93 -4.50
N LEU A 96 -5.81 -7.14 -3.27
CA LEU A 96 -6.56 -6.81 -2.05
C LEU A 96 -6.86 -5.32 -1.95
N LEU A 97 -5.94 -4.47 -2.42
CA LEU A 97 -6.14 -3.02 -2.46
C LEU A 97 -7.30 -2.64 -3.36
N VAL A 98 -7.34 -3.19 -4.59
CA VAL A 98 -8.45 -3.01 -5.53
C VAL A 98 -9.74 -3.58 -4.96
N ALA A 99 -9.70 -4.78 -4.37
CA ALA A 99 -10.87 -5.38 -3.73
C ALA A 99 -11.42 -4.50 -2.59
N THR A 100 -10.55 -3.88 -1.79
CA THR A 100 -10.94 -2.98 -0.71
C THR A 100 -11.68 -1.75 -1.23
N MET A 101 -11.24 -1.18 -2.35
CA MET A 101 -11.93 -0.06 -3.02
C MET A 101 -13.31 -0.48 -3.55
N LEU A 102 -13.40 -1.67 -4.15
CA LEU A 102 -14.66 -2.21 -4.65
C LEU A 102 -15.65 -2.52 -3.51
N LEU A 103 -15.17 -3.08 -2.39
CA LEU A 103 -15.99 -3.36 -1.21
C LEU A 103 -16.54 -2.08 -0.58
N ALA A 104 -15.74 -1.01 -0.54
CA ALA A 104 -16.18 0.29 -0.05
C ALA A 104 -17.29 0.89 -0.93
N TYR A 105 -17.26 0.65 -2.24
CA TYR A 105 -18.35 1.03 -3.14
C TYR A 105 -19.58 0.13 -2.95
N PHE A 106 -19.38 -1.18 -3.02
CA PHE A 106 -20.44 -2.18 -2.89
C PHE A 106 -19.92 -3.42 -2.13
N PRO A 107 -20.57 -3.86 -1.04
CA PRO A 107 -21.90 -3.46 -0.56
C PRO A 107 -21.91 -2.28 0.43
N LEU A 108 -20.74 -1.77 0.86
CA LEU A 108 -20.67 -0.84 1.99
C LEU A 108 -21.18 0.57 1.70
N ARG A 109 -21.27 0.97 0.42
CA ARG A 109 -21.75 2.29 -0.04
C ARG A 109 -21.07 3.48 0.67
N MET A 110 -19.80 3.33 1.01
CA MET A 110 -18.98 4.34 1.68
C MET A 110 -18.42 5.38 0.71
N VAL A 111 -18.22 4.96 -0.54
CA VAL A 111 -17.70 5.74 -1.65
C VAL A 111 -18.60 5.52 -2.87
N GLY A 112 -18.58 6.46 -3.79
CA GLY A 112 -19.34 6.46 -5.04
C GLY A 112 -18.48 6.15 -6.26
N LEU A 113 -19.08 6.41 -7.43
CA LEU A 113 -18.46 6.12 -8.72
C LEU A 113 -17.30 7.05 -9.05
N ILE A 114 -17.31 8.28 -8.53
CA ILE A 114 -16.27 9.29 -8.76
C ILE A 114 -14.97 8.83 -8.11
N PHE A 115 -15.04 8.19 -6.95
CA PHE A 115 -13.88 7.57 -6.31
C PHE A 115 -13.49 6.23 -6.95
N VAL A 116 -14.44 5.28 -7.04
CA VAL A 116 -14.09 3.87 -7.31
C VAL A 116 -13.54 3.64 -8.72
N ILE A 117 -14.04 4.36 -9.73
CA ILE A 117 -13.63 4.18 -11.13
C ILE A 117 -12.14 4.53 -11.32
N PRO A 118 -11.67 5.75 -10.99
CA PRO A 118 -10.26 6.09 -11.15
C PRO A 118 -9.35 5.31 -10.18
N ALA A 119 -9.78 5.10 -8.93
CA ALA A 119 -8.98 4.38 -7.94
C ALA A 119 -8.78 2.90 -8.31
N ALA A 120 -9.86 2.15 -8.57
CA ALA A 120 -9.77 0.75 -8.94
C ALA A 120 -9.17 0.56 -10.35
N GLY A 121 -9.49 1.46 -11.30
CA GLY A 121 -8.91 1.43 -12.65
C GLY A 121 -7.40 1.60 -12.64
N TRP A 122 -6.88 2.59 -11.90
CA TRP A 122 -5.45 2.76 -11.74
C TRP A 122 -4.83 1.62 -10.92
N GLY A 123 -5.50 1.16 -9.87
CA GLY A 123 -5.05 0.02 -9.07
C GLY A 123 -4.89 -1.26 -9.89
N LEU A 124 -5.82 -1.53 -10.82
CA LEU A 124 -5.72 -2.63 -11.77
C LEU A 124 -4.56 -2.43 -12.76
N PHE A 125 -4.36 -1.21 -13.26
CA PHE A 125 -3.22 -0.89 -14.11
C PHE A 125 -1.88 -1.17 -13.40
N VAL A 126 -1.73 -0.72 -12.16
CA VAL A 126 -0.56 -1.00 -11.32
C VAL A 126 -0.37 -2.50 -11.12
N TRP A 127 -1.46 -3.24 -10.87
CA TRP A 127 -1.41 -4.70 -10.74
C TRP A 127 -0.89 -5.38 -12.01
N ILE A 128 -1.34 -4.95 -13.19
CA ILE A 128 -0.87 -5.47 -14.48
C ILE A 128 0.62 -5.14 -14.67
N MET A 129 1.08 -3.94 -14.29
CA MET A 129 2.50 -3.57 -14.35
C MET A 129 3.36 -4.41 -13.40
N MET A 130 2.88 -4.69 -12.18
CA MET A 130 3.53 -5.62 -11.25
C MET A 130 3.60 -7.05 -11.83
N LEU A 131 2.54 -7.51 -12.50
CA LEU A 131 2.52 -8.82 -13.13
C LEU A 131 3.53 -8.91 -14.29
N ARG A 132 3.64 -7.85 -15.09
CA ARG A 132 4.64 -7.75 -16.17
C ARG A 132 6.05 -7.76 -15.59
N LEU A 133 6.31 -6.95 -14.57
CA LEU A 133 7.60 -6.91 -13.85
C LEU A 133 7.98 -8.30 -13.35
N ARG A 134 7.06 -9.00 -12.68
CA ARG A 134 7.28 -10.38 -12.23
C ARG A 134 7.59 -11.31 -13.40
N ARG A 135 6.81 -11.30 -14.49
CA ARG A 135 6.99 -12.24 -15.61
C ARG A 135 8.31 -12.01 -16.36
N GLN A 136 8.75 -10.77 -16.48
CA GLN A 136 9.94 -10.40 -17.26
C GLN A 136 11.23 -10.46 -16.45
N HIS A 137 11.16 -10.31 -15.13
CA HIS A 137 12.33 -10.06 -14.30
C HIS A 137 12.38 -10.90 -13.02
N ILE A 138 11.72 -12.06 -12.97
CA ILE A 138 11.75 -12.94 -11.80
C ILE A 138 13.15 -13.49 -11.51
N ASP A 139 13.92 -13.79 -12.57
CA ASP A 139 15.27 -14.35 -12.49
C ASP A 139 16.35 -13.27 -12.74
N ASN A 140 15.94 -12.01 -12.93
CA ASN A 140 16.88 -10.91 -13.09
C ASN A 140 17.42 -10.51 -11.69
N PRO A 141 18.74 -10.52 -11.46
CA PRO A 141 19.32 -10.05 -10.20
C PRO A 141 19.08 -8.55 -9.96
N GLU A 142 18.93 -7.75 -11.02
CA GLU A 142 18.71 -6.29 -10.94
C GLU A 142 17.43 -5.87 -11.70
N PRO A 143 16.25 -6.19 -11.18
CA PRO A 143 14.99 -5.87 -11.85
C PRO A 143 14.68 -4.36 -11.76
N PRO A 144 14.09 -3.75 -12.82
CA PRO A 144 13.71 -2.34 -12.84
C PRO A 144 12.41 -2.11 -12.05
N THR A 145 12.47 -2.09 -10.72
CA THR A 145 11.28 -1.96 -9.86
C THR A 145 10.82 -0.52 -9.61
N LEU A 146 11.68 0.48 -9.87
CA LEU A 146 11.39 1.90 -9.61
C LEU A 146 10.18 2.45 -10.38
N PRO A 147 9.93 2.09 -11.66
CA PRO A 147 8.71 2.51 -12.35
C PRO A 147 7.45 2.08 -11.60
N VAL A 148 7.38 0.83 -11.12
CA VAL A 148 6.25 0.33 -10.32
C VAL A 148 6.15 1.07 -8.99
N PHE A 149 7.27 1.36 -8.33
CA PHE A 149 7.31 2.19 -7.13
C PHE A 149 6.64 3.57 -7.37
N PHE A 150 7.03 4.30 -8.42
CA PHE A 150 6.42 5.60 -8.72
C PHE A 150 4.94 5.47 -9.09
N LEU A 151 4.55 4.42 -9.81
CA LEU A 151 3.13 4.16 -10.12
C LEU A 151 2.30 3.96 -8.84
N THR A 152 2.86 3.33 -7.79
CA THR A 152 2.17 3.22 -6.49
C THR A 152 2.01 4.57 -5.78
N ILE A 153 2.95 5.51 -5.95
CA ILE A 153 2.80 6.88 -5.42
C ILE A 153 1.69 7.62 -6.17
N VAL A 154 1.68 7.53 -7.50
CA VAL A 154 0.62 8.14 -8.32
C VAL A 154 -0.74 7.52 -7.99
N HIS A 155 -0.80 6.22 -7.70
CA HIS A 155 -2.02 5.58 -7.21
C HIS A 155 -2.54 6.23 -5.93
N MET A 156 -1.64 6.49 -4.98
CA MET A 156 -1.97 7.21 -3.76
C MET A 156 -2.35 8.67 -4.02
N LEU A 157 -1.90 9.31 -5.09
CA LEU A 157 -2.40 10.64 -5.42
C LEU A 157 -3.83 10.57 -5.98
N ILE A 158 -4.06 9.65 -6.91
CA ILE A 158 -5.34 9.50 -7.62
C ILE A 158 -6.49 9.24 -6.67
N TRP A 159 -6.38 8.30 -5.74
CA TRP A 159 -7.49 7.98 -4.84
C TRP A 159 -7.83 9.14 -3.86
N HIS A 160 -6.87 10.00 -3.47
CA HIS A 160 -7.07 11.11 -2.55
C HIS A 160 -7.76 12.25 -3.29
N LEU A 161 -7.32 12.53 -4.52
CA LEU A 161 -8.00 13.47 -5.40
C LEU A 161 -9.42 13.01 -5.73
N ALA A 162 -9.60 11.74 -6.05
CA ALA A 162 -10.92 11.18 -6.36
C ALA A 162 -11.85 11.23 -5.14
N MET A 163 -11.34 10.93 -3.94
CA MET A 163 -12.10 11.04 -2.69
C MET A 163 -12.45 12.49 -2.35
N ALA A 164 -11.53 13.43 -2.57
CA ALA A 164 -11.79 14.86 -2.38
C ALA A 164 -12.83 15.39 -3.37
N MET A 165 -12.74 15.01 -4.64
CA MET A 165 -13.74 15.35 -5.65
C MET A 165 -15.11 14.79 -5.28
N GLU A 166 -15.17 13.51 -4.91
CA GLU A 166 -16.43 12.89 -4.51
C GLU A 166 -17.07 13.59 -3.31
N LEU A 167 -16.28 13.91 -2.28
CA LEU A 167 -16.75 14.67 -1.11
C LEU A 167 -17.28 16.05 -1.51
N TYR A 168 -16.59 16.74 -2.43
CA TYR A 168 -17.02 18.04 -2.95
C TYR A 168 -18.38 17.94 -3.67
N PHE A 169 -18.53 17.00 -4.61
CA PHE A 169 -19.79 16.83 -5.33
C PHE A 169 -20.93 16.41 -4.41
N THR A 170 -20.68 15.51 -3.44
CA THR A 170 -21.70 15.03 -2.51
C THR A 170 -22.18 16.11 -1.54
N ARG A 171 -21.33 17.07 -1.17
CA ARG A 171 -21.68 18.13 -0.20
C ARG A 171 -22.15 19.44 -0.81
N PHE A 172 -21.73 19.77 -2.03
CA PHE A 172 -21.94 21.10 -2.60
C PHE A 172 -22.61 21.12 -3.97
N ALA A 173 -22.67 19.98 -4.68
CA ALA A 173 -23.23 19.91 -6.02
C ALA A 173 -24.53 19.07 -6.11
N GLY A 174 -24.99 18.52 -4.98
CA GLY A 174 -26.29 17.87 -4.82
C GLY A 174 -27.12 18.60 -3.78
#